data_AF-A0A645BZN0-F1
#
_entry.id   AF-A0A645BZN0-F1
#
_cell.length_a   1.000
_cell.length_b   1.000
_cell.length_c   1.000
_cell.angle_alpha   90.00
_cell.angle_beta   90.00
_cell.angle_gamma   90.00
#
_symmetry.space_group_name_H-M   'P 1'
#
loop_
_entity.id
_entity.type
_entity.pdbx_description
1 polymer ?
#
loop_
_entity_poly.entity_id
_entity_poly.type
_entity_poly.pdbx_seq_one_letter_code
_entity_poly.pdbx_strand_id
1 'polypeptide(L)'
;MEMLAAKYSDDPEKLLPEAGALESARAYREKKVKPILAGIVKVLRSVYHAYLDLASKFDRLQSSYNREVSKNNTLSDRLGDVVSENRALRNVADDFERVSRAYGPERVAATVEAAKRQEQAEKEQKRVVRQRYDRVSR
;
A
#
# COMPACT_ATOMS: atom_id res chain seq x y z
N MET A 1 32.88 -1.15 -8.30
CA MET A 1 32.59 -1.90 -9.55
C MET A 1 32.67 -1.02 -10.78
N GLU A 2 32.24 0.24 -10.71
CA GLU A 2 32.31 1.20 -11.82
C GLU A 2 33.70 1.31 -12.46
N MET A 3 34.77 1.43 -11.68
CA MET A 3 36.14 1.46 -12.23
C MET A 3 36.56 0.16 -12.94
N LEU A 4 36.04 -1.00 -12.53
CA LEU A 4 36.31 -2.27 -13.21
C LEU A 4 35.46 -2.40 -14.48
N ALA A 5 34.19 -1.99 -14.42
CA ALA A 5 33.32 -1.98 -15.58
C ALA A 5 33.84 -1.05 -16.68
N ALA A 6 34.30 0.14 -16.33
CA ALA A 6 34.95 1.06 -17.26
C ALA A 6 36.19 0.43 -17.89
N LYS A 7 37.08 -0.15 -17.07
CA LYS A 7 38.31 -0.79 -17.54
C LYS A 7 38.09 -1.95 -18.49
N TYR A 8 37.06 -2.77 -18.26
CA TYR A 8 36.77 -3.95 -19.10
C TYR A 8 35.78 -3.67 -20.24
N SER A 9 35.27 -2.44 -20.33
CA SER A 9 34.40 -1.97 -21.43
C SER A 9 35.18 -1.15 -22.47
N ASP A 10 36.49 -0.95 -22.26
CA ASP A 10 37.38 -0.28 -23.21
C ASP A 10 37.62 -1.13 -24.47
N ASP A 11 38.19 -0.50 -25.49
CA ASP A 11 38.50 -1.13 -26.78
C ASP A 11 39.31 -2.44 -26.59
N PRO A 12 38.84 -3.59 -27.12
CA PRO A 12 39.51 -4.88 -26.93
C PRO A 12 40.95 -4.90 -27.41
N GLU A 13 41.30 -4.11 -28.43
CA GLU A 13 42.68 -3.98 -28.92
C GLU A 13 43.60 -3.26 -27.92
N LYS A 14 43.06 -2.39 -27.07
CA LYS A 14 43.78 -1.74 -25.97
C LYS A 14 43.82 -2.58 -24.71
N LEU A 15 42.84 -3.47 -24.55
CA LEU A 15 42.69 -4.34 -23.40
C LEU A 15 43.68 -5.51 -23.44
N LEU A 16 43.94 -6.05 -24.64
CA LEU A 16 44.90 -7.13 -24.86
C LEU A 16 46.32 -6.56 -25.01
N PRO A 17 47.27 -6.87 -24.11
CA PRO A 17 48.64 -6.39 -24.24
C PRO A 17 49.32 -7.02 -25.46
N GLU A 18 50.24 -6.33 -26.12
CA GLU A 18 51.03 -6.95 -27.20
C GLU A 18 51.84 -8.17 -26.71
N ALA A 19 52.03 -9.16 -27.60
CA ALA A 19 52.84 -10.33 -27.30
C ALA A 19 54.32 -9.96 -27.31
N GLY A 20 55.08 -10.42 -26.30
CA GLY A 20 56.53 -10.19 -26.28
C GLY A 20 57.25 -11.02 -27.33
N ALA A 21 58.39 -10.54 -27.84
CA ALA A 21 59.14 -11.18 -28.94
C ALA A 21 59.54 -12.65 -28.70
N LEU A 22 59.65 -13.08 -27.43
CA LEU A 22 59.97 -14.46 -27.02
C LEU A 22 58.84 -15.11 -26.19
N GLU A 23 57.67 -14.48 -26.11
CA GLU A 23 56.55 -15.00 -25.33
C GLU A 23 55.83 -16.10 -26.11
N SER A 24 55.80 -17.32 -25.56
CA SER A 24 55.02 -18.39 -26.18
C SER A 24 53.52 -18.07 -26.14
N ALA A 25 52.78 -18.49 -27.16
CA ALA A 25 51.32 -18.33 -27.21
C ALA A 25 50.61 -18.91 -25.97
N ARG A 26 51.16 -19.99 -25.40
CA ARG A 26 50.67 -20.58 -24.15
C ARG A 26 50.85 -19.62 -22.97
N ALA A 27 52.04 -19.03 -22.82
CA ALA A 27 52.32 -18.08 -21.73
C ALA A 27 51.43 -16.82 -21.85
N TYR A 28 51.27 -16.30 -23.07
CA TYR A 28 50.41 -15.16 -23.37
C TYR A 28 48.95 -15.43 -22.95
N ARG A 29 48.39 -16.58 -23.36
CA ARG A 29 47.03 -16.98 -23.00
C ARG A 29 46.84 -17.09 -21.48
N GLU A 30 47.76 -17.76 -20.80
CA GLU A 30 47.65 -18.01 -19.36
C GLU A 30 47.84 -16.74 -18.52
N LYS A 31 48.79 -15.88 -18.88
CA LYS A 31 49.17 -14.71 -18.07
C LYS A 31 48.43 -13.43 -18.42
N LYS A 32 47.98 -13.27 -19.67
CA LYS A 32 47.34 -12.03 -20.14
C LYS A 32 45.85 -12.24 -20.43
N VAL A 33 45.49 -13.24 -21.23
CA VAL A 33 44.10 -13.44 -21.67
C VAL A 33 43.20 -13.96 -20.54
N LYS A 34 43.61 -15.02 -19.83
CA LYS A 34 42.78 -15.62 -18.76
C LYS A 34 42.43 -14.63 -17.64
N PRO A 35 43.36 -13.81 -17.11
CA PRO A 35 43.03 -12.83 -16.08
C PRO A 35 42.03 -11.77 -16.55
N ILE A 36 42.13 -11.31 -17.81
CA ILE A 36 41.19 -10.37 -18.41
C ILE A 36 39.80 -10.99 -18.48
N LEU A 37 39.69 -12.23 -18.99
CA LEU A 37 38.41 -12.95 -19.06
C LEU A 37 37.78 -13.13 -17.67
N ALA A 38 38.59 -13.47 -16.66
CA ALA A 38 38.12 -13.59 -15.29
C ALA A 38 37.58 -12.24 -14.75
N GLY A 39 38.23 -11.13 -15.11
CA GLY A 39 37.78 -9.77 -14.79
C GLY A 39 36.44 -9.43 -15.43
N ILE A 40 36.28 -9.71 -16.72
CA ILE A 40 35.02 -9.53 -17.46
C ILE A 40 33.89 -10.34 -16.84
N VAL A 41 34.12 -11.63 -16.56
CA VAL A 41 33.12 -12.51 -15.92
C VAL A 41 32.72 -11.98 -14.54
N LYS A 42 33.67 -11.43 -13.77
CA LYS A 42 33.39 -10.82 -12.46
C LYS A 42 32.50 -9.58 -12.60
N VAL A 43 32.78 -8.71 -13.58
CA VAL A 43 31.94 -7.54 -13.87
C VAL A 43 30.54 -7.99 -14.28
N LEU A 44 30.41 -8.91 -15.24
CA LEU A 44 29.11 -9.42 -15.68
C LEU A 44 28.29 -10.00 -14.52
N ARG A 45 28.91 -10.83 -13.67
CA ARG A 45 28.22 -11.39 -12.50
C ARG A 45 27.74 -10.30 -11.55
N SER A 46 28.55 -9.27 -11.31
CA SER A 46 28.15 -8.15 -10.44
C SER A 46 27.00 -7.32 -11.01
N VAL A 47 27.00 -7.08 -12.33
CA VAL A 47 25.92 -6.36 -13.01
C VAL A 47 24.63 -7.16 -12.94
N TYR A 48 24.71 -8.48 -13.16
CA TYR A 48 23.56 -9.36 -13.02
C TYR A 48 23.01 -9.37 -11.59
N HIS A 49 23.86 -9.43 -10.57
CA HIS A 49 23.40 -9.31 -9.17
C HIS A 49 22.75 -7.95 -8.88
N ALA A 50 23.35 -6.85 -9.34
CA ALA A 50 22.77 -5.52 -9.17
C ALA A 50 21.40 -5.40 -9.87
N TYR A 51 21.25 -6.00 -11.05
CA TYR A 51 19.98 -6.08 -11.75
C TYR A 51 18.94 -6.87 -10.95
N LEU A 52 19.28 -8.06 -10.43
CA LEU A 52 18.36 -8.85 -9.62
C LEU A 52 17.93 -8.13 -8.34
N ASP A 53 18.88 -7.44 -7.67
CA ASP A 53 18.58 -6.64 -6.50
C ASP A 53 17.64 -5.48 -6.83
N LEU A 54 17.86 -4.81 -7.97
CA LEU A 54 16.99 -3.73 -8.44
C LEU A 54 15.59 -4.25 -8.80
N ALA A 55 15.50 -5.37 -9.53
CA ALA A 55 14.24 -6.01 -9.87
C ALA A 55 13.44 -6.40 -8.62
N SER A 56 14.10 -7.02 -7.63
CA SER A 56 13.46 -7.39 -6.37
C SER A 56 12.96 -6.17 -5.58
N LYS A 57 13.73 -5.07 -5.57
CA LYS A 57 13.28 -3.80 -4.94
C LYS A 57 12.10 -3.19 -5.69
N PHE A 58 12.10 -3.25 -7.02
CA PHE A 58 11.02 -2.76 -7.86
C PHE A 58 9.72 -3.54 -7.61
N ASP A 59 9.77 -4.87 -7.56
CA ASP A 59 8.59 -5.71 -7.28
C ASP A 59 7.98 -5.41 -5.91
N ARG A 60 8.82 -5.21 -4.89
CA ARG A 60 8.38 -4.82 -3.54
C ARG A 60 7.74 -3.43 -3.54
N LEU A 61 8.34 -2.48 -4.26
CA LEU A 61 7.80 -1.13 -4.39
C LEU A 61 6.44 -1.15 -5.11
N GLN A 62 6.32 -1.89 -6.21
CA GLN A 62 5.09 -2.02 -6.97
C GLN A 62 3.98 -2.67 -6.11
N SER A 63 4.32 -3.70 -5.34
CA SER A 63 3.38 -4.33 -4.40
C SER A 63 2.90 -3.37 -3.31
N SER A 64 3.81 -2.60 -2.72
CA SER A 64 3.47 -1.58 -1.72
C SER A 64 2.60 -0.47 -2.32
N TYR A 65 2.95 0.01 -3.51
CA TYR A 65 2.20 1.03 -4.22
C TYR A 65 0.77 0.58 -4.51
N ASN A 66 0.61 -0.62 -5.07
CA ASN A 66 -0.72 -1.18 -5.36
C ASN A 66 -1.56 -1.31 -4.09
N ARG A 67 -0.95 -1.72 -2.97
CA ARG A 67 -1.65 -1.79 -1.68
C ARG A 67 -2.11 -0.42 -1.19
N GLU A 68 -1.28 0.61 -1.30
CA GLU A 68 -1.65 1.96 -0.89
C GLU A 68 -2.71 2.57 -1.80
N VAL A 69 -2.64 2.33 -3.12
CA VAL A 69 -3.69 2.72 -4.07
C VAL A 69 -5.03 2.05 -3.69
N SER A 70 -5.03 0.74 -3.44
CA SER A 70 -6.27 0.04 -3.03
C SER A 70 -6.86 0.61 -1.75
N LYS A 71 -6.04 0.91 -0.74
CA LYS A 71 -6.51 1.57 0.48
C LYS A 71 -7.05 2.97 0.22
N ASN A 72 -6.38 3.74 -0.62
CA ASN A 72 -6.80 5.10 -0.95
C ASN A 72 -8.17 5.10 -1.66
N ASN A 73 -8.40 4.14 -2.56
CA ASN A 73 -9.70 3.94 -3.20
C ASN A 73 -10.77 3.61 -2.14
N THR A 74 -10.52 2.65 -1.26
CA THR A 74 -11.46 2.32 -0.17
C THR A 74 -11.74 3.51 0.75
N LEU A 75 -10.73 4.33 1.06
CA LEU A 75 -10.93 5.55 1.86
C LEU A 75 -11.75 6.59 1.11
N SER A 76 -11.53 6.74 -0.21
CA SER A 76 -12.28 7.64 -1.06
C SER A 76 -13.75 7.23 -1.16
N ASP A 77 -14.03 5.94 -1.32
CA ASP A 77 -15.39 5.40 -1.32
C ASP A 77 -16.09 5.68 0.02
N ARG A 78 -15.43 5.35 1.15
CA ARG A 78 -15.97 5.61 2.49
C ARG A 78 -16.18 7.09 2.77
N LEU A 79 -15.32 7.96 2.23
CA LEU A 79 -15.50 9.40 2.33
C LEU A 79 -16.74 9.84 1.54
N GLY A 80 -16.96 9.28 0.36
CA GLY A 80 -18.18 9.48 -0.42
C GLY A 80 -19.43 9.09 0.36
N ASP A 81 -19.42 7.91 0.97
CA ASP A 81 -20.53 7.43 1.81
C ASP A 81 -20.81 8.40 2.97
N VAL A 82 -19.78 8.79 3.72
CA VAL A 82 -19.90 9.73 4.86
C VAL A 82 -20.42 11.09 4.40
N VAL A 83 -19.96 11.60 3.25
CA VAL A 83 -20.46 12.88 2.70
C VAL A 83 -21.94 12.75 2.33
N SER A 84 -22.34 11.62 1.73
CA SER A 84 -23.74 11.37 1.37
C SER A 84 -24.65 11.27 2.61
N GLU A 85 -24.20 10.56 3.65
CA GLU A 85 -24.89 10.44 4.93
C GLU A 85 -24.99 11.78 5.63
N ASN A 86 -23.91 12.56 5.65
CA ASN A 86 -23.91 13.89 6.25
C ASN A 86 -24.92 14.82 5.55
N ARG A 87 -25.01 14.73 4.22
CA ARG A 87 -26.00 15.49 3.45
C ARG A 87 -27.42 15.09 3.81
N ALA A 88 -27.69 13.79 3.93
CA ALA A 88 -29.00 13.30 4.35
C ALA A 88 -29.37 13.77 5.76
N LEU A 89 -28.43 13.68 6.72
CA LEU A 89 -28.64 14.16 8.09
C LEU A 89 -28.88 15.67 8.15
N ARG A 90 -28.17 16.47 7.36
CA ARG A 90 -28.40 17.92 7.26
C ARG A 90 -29.80 18.23 6.75
N ASN A 91 -30.26 17.52 5.71
CA ASN A 91 -31.62 17.70 5.21
C ASN A 91 -32.68 17.37 6.29
N VAL A 92 -32.48 16.26 7.02
CA VAL A 92 -33.38 15.89 8.13
C VAL A 92 -33.35 16.93 9.24
N ALA A 93 -32.18 17.49 9.57
CA ALA A 93 -32.06 18.55 10.57
C ALA A 93 -32.78 19.83 10.12
N ASP A 94 -32.63 20.23 8.85
CA ASP A 94 -33.33 21.38 8.28
C ASP A 94 -34.86 21.19 8.31
N ASP A 95 -35.34 19.99 7.97
CA ASP A 95 -36.77 19.66 8.03
C ASP A 95 -37.28 19.67 9.48
N PHE A 96 -36.49 19.15 10.43
CA PHE A 96 -36.81 19.21 11.85
C PHE A 96 -36.89 20.66 12.35
N GLU A 97 -35.96 21.53 11.95
CA GLU A 97 -36.02 22.96 12.27
C GLU A 97 -37.26 23.63 11.69
N ARG A 98 -37.66 23.29 10.46
CA ARG A 98 -38.90 23.80 9.85
C ARG A 98 -40.13 23.41 10.66
N VAL A 99 -40.21 22.15 11.10
CA VAL A 99 -41.29 21.66 11.98
C VAL A 99 -41.27 22.38 13.32
N SER A 100 -40.09 22.53 13.93
CA SER A 100 -39.89 23.25 15.20
C SER A 100 -40.39 24.69 15.12
N ARG A 101 -40.10 25.41 14.03
CA ARG A 101 -40.60 26.77 13.80
C ARG A 101 -42.12 26.82 13.60
N ALA A 102 -42.71 25.84 12.92
CA ALA A 102 -44.15 25.82 12.64
C ALA A 102 -45.00 25.47 13.88
N TYR A 103 -44.54 24.53 14.70
CA TYR A 103 -45.31 23.98 15.83
C TYR A 103 -44.91 24.56 17.20
N GLY A 104 -43.79 25.26 17.26
CA GLY A 104 -43.22 25.84 18.48
C GLY A 104 -42.12 24.93 19.07
N PRO A 105 -40.93 25.48 19.37
CA PRO A 105 -39.75 24.69 19.75
C PRO A 105 -39.93 23.92 21.06
N GLU A 106 -40.62 24.52 22.04
CA GLU A 106 -40.87 23.90 23.35
C GLU A 106 -41.75 22.65 23.25
N ARG A 107 -42.81 22.72 22.43
CA ARG A 107 -43.72 21.59 22.18
C ARG A 107 -43.00 20.45 21.49
N VAL A 108 -42.25 20.77 20.43
CA VAL A 108 -41.48 19.75 19.69
C VAL A 108 -40.43 19.09 20.59
N ALA A 109 -39.69 19.86 21.39
CA ALA A 109 -38.72 19.31 22.34
C ALA A 109 -39.37 18.38 23.37
N ALA A 110 -40.51 18.78 23.96
CA ALA A 110 -41.25 17.95 24.90
C ALA A 110 -41.74 16.64 24.27
N THR A 111 -42.27 16.69 23.04
CA THR A 111 -42.73 15.49 22.31
C THR A 111 -41.57 14.55 21.98
N VAL A 112 -40.42 15.08 21.54
CA VAL A 112 -39.22 14.27 21.25
C VAL A 112 -38.70 13.59 22.51
N GLU A 113 -38.63 14.29 23.63
CA GLU A 113 -38.19 13.68 24.90
C GLU A 113 -39.16 12.62 25.41
N ALA A 114 -40.47 12.83 25.26
CA ALA A 114 -41.46 11.80 25.57
C ALA A 114 -41.28 10.55 24.69
N ALA A 115 -41.07 10.72 23.39
CA ALA A 115 -40.81 9.62 22.46
C ALA A 115 -39.52 8.85 22.81
N LYS A 116 -38.42 9.55 23.12
CA LYS A 116 -37.17 8.91 23.56
C LYS A 116 -37.34 8.05 24.81
N ARG A 117 -38.09 8.54 25.81
CA ARG A 117 -38.37 7.79 27.05
C ARG A 117 -39.18 6.53 26.76
N GLN A 118 -40.17 6.62 25.88
CA GLN A 118 -40.96 5.47 25.46
C GLN A 118 -40.09 4.43 24.74
N GLU A 119 -39.24 4.84 23.79
CA GLU A 119 -38.32 3.94 23.08
C GLU A 119 -37.35 3.22 24.02
N GLN A 120 -36.83 3.92 25.04
CA GLN A 120 -35.96 3.33 26.05
C GLN A 120 -36.69 2.28 26.88
N ALA A 121 -37.90 2.60 27.35
CA ALA A 121 -38.73 1.67 28.11
C ALA A 121 -39.08 0.42 27.30
N GLU A 122 -39.41 0.57 26.01
CA GLU A 122 -39.67 -0.57 25.11
C GLU A 122 -38.42 -1.43 24.88
N LYS A 123 -37.24 -0.82 24.71
CA LYS A 123 -35.97 -1.56 24.58
C LYS A 123 -35.66 -2.37 25.84
N GLU A 124 -35.91 -1.79 27.01
CA GLU A 124 -35.66 -2.46 28.28
C GLU A 124 -36.65 -3.61 28.54
N GLN A 125 -37.94 -3.40 28.26
CA GLN A 125 -38.94 -4.48 28.27
C GLN A 125 -38.57 -5.62 27.33
N LYS A 126 -38.15 -5.32 26.09
CA LYS A 126 -37.70 -6.34 25.12
C LYS A 126 -36.46 -7.10 25.63
N ARG A 127 -35.52 -6.44 26.33
CA ARG A 127 -34.38 -7.11 26.97
C ARG A 127 -34.83 -8.05 28.09
N VAL A 128 -35.73 -7.61 28.96
CA VAL A 128 -36.27 -8.42 30.08
C VAL A 128 -37.02 -9.65 29.55
N VAL A 129 -37.82 -9.50 28.50
CA VAL A 129 -38.53 -10.61 27.85
C VAL A 129 -37.53 -11.62 27.28
N ARG A 130 -36.52 -11.18 26.52
CA ARG A 130 -35.47 -12.08 26.00
C ARG A 130 -34.76 -12.84 27.11
N GLN A 131 -34.37 -12.16 28.18
CA GLN A 131 -33.71 -12.80 29.33
C GLN A 131 -34.60 -13.80 30.07
N ARG A 132 -35.93 -13.59 30.11
CA ARG A 132 -36.88 -14.55 30.68
C ARG A 132 -37.01 -15.79 29.80
N TYR A 133 -37.09 -15.62 28.48
CA TYR A 133 -37.13 -16.75 27.54
C TYR A 133 -35.84 -17.59 27.62
N ASP A 134 -34.67 -16.96 27.66
CA ASP A 134 -33.38 -17.67 27.76
C ASP A 134 -33.20 -18.46 29.07
N ARG A 135 -33.87 -18.06 30.16
CA ARG A 135 -33.83 -18.77 31.46
C ARG A 135 -34.80 -19.94 31.54
N VAL A 136 -35.87 -19.95 30.74
CA VAL A 136 -36.88 -21.03 30.72
C VAL A 136 -36.50 -22.14 29.73
N SER A 137 -35.60 -21.86 28.79
CA SER A 137 -35.07 -22.82 27.81
C SER A 137 -33.79 -23.56 28.26
N ARG A 138 -33.40 -23.48 29.54
CA ARG A 138 -32.33 -24.27 30.17
C ARG A 138 -32.94 -25.25 31.16
#